data_AF-H5S8I2-F1
#
_entry.id   AF-H5S8I2-F1
#
_cell.length_a   1.000
_cell.length_b   1.000
_cell.length_c   1.000
_cell.angle_alpha   90.00
_cell.angle_beta   90.00
_cell.angle_gamma   90.00
#
_symmetry.space_group_name_H-M   'P 1'
#
loop_
_entity.id
_entity.type
_entity.pdbx_description
1 polymer ?
#
loop_
_entity_poly.entity_id
_entity_poly.type
_entity_poly.pdbx_seq_one_letter_code
_entity_poly.pdbx_strand_id
1 'polypeptide(L)'
;MSEQQRTNVHLAGSGRISGGYYDTVTVAGSGRIEGDVDANLIKTAGSCRIDGDVKTKELKTAGSCRVSGDVRAERIKTAGSCVIEGNVYSDELKIAGTQTVEGSIKAKELTSAGSLKVSEDVEAEKFLSRGGFEIGGLLSAEEVKIELGGGKVSEIGGTRIEVRRRGRSFWGWRRPPRVHVRIGRDLEEIGETLESVFEDLGRIGEEVSQAVSEGLGYAFGWSYGSGFLEADTIEGDEIFLENTKARVVRGKKVQIGEGCEIESVEYSESFEVAPGARVKEQRRV
;
A
#
# COMPACT_ATOMS: atom_id res chain seq x y z
N MET A 1 -34.84 -15.08 -9.37
CA MET A 1 -33.38 -15.04 -9.25
C MET A 1 -32.94 -16.43 -8.79
N SER A 2 -32.47 -17.28 -9.69
CA SER A 2 -31.94 -18.59 -9.30
C SER A 2 -30.60 -18.37 -8.59
N GLU A 3 -30.52 -18.73 -7.31
CA GLU A 3 -29.23 -18.87 -6.61
C GLU A 3 -28.37 -19.84 -7.42
N GLN A 4 -27.34 -19.34 -8.11
CA GLN A 4 -26.34 -20.20 -8.71
C GLN A 4 -25.63 -20.93 -7.56
N GLN A 5 -25.67 -22.26 -7.61
CA GLN A 5 -25.13 -23.11 -6.56
C GLN A 5 -23.61 -22.96 -6.51
N ARG A 6 -23.14 -22.11 -5.59
CA ARG A 6 -21.72 -21.93 -5.30
C ARG A 6 -21.17 -23.18 -4.62
N THR A 7 -20.03 -23.69 -5.08
CA THR A 7 -19.38 -24.88 -4.50
C THR A 7 -18.06 -24.52 -3.84
N ASN A 8 -17.65 -25.34 -2.87
CA ASN A 8 -16.34 -25.22 -2.24
C ASN A 8 -15.31 -26.03 -3.01
N VAL A 9 -14.16 -25.43 -3.28
CA VAL A 9 -13.03 -26.06 -3.95
C VAL A 9 -11.81 -25.99 -3.05
N HIS A 10 -11.16 -27.14 -2.87
CA HIS A 10 -9.90 -27.24 -2.15
C HIS A 10 -8.86 -27.96 -3.00
N LEU A 11 -7.78 -27.26 -3.33
CA LEU A 11 -6.62 -27.81 -4.05
C LEU A 11 -5.47 -28.04 -3.05
N ALA A 12 -5.36 -29.27 -2.57
CA ALA A 12 -4.21 -29.75 -1.80
C ALA A 12 -3.24 -30.49 -2.74
N GLY A 13 -2.07 -29.90 -3.01
CA GLY A 13 -1.11 -30.42 -3.99
C GLY A 13 -1.12 -29.65 -5.32
N SER A 14 -0.80 -30.29 -6.44
CA SER A 14 -0.87 -29.68 -7.77
C SER A 14 -2.23 -29.92 -8.43
N GLY A 15 -2.95 -28.86 -8.83
CA GLY A 15 -4.28 -29.04 -9.44
C GLY A 15 -4.66 -27.94 -10.42
N ARG A 16 -5.59 -28.26 -11.31
CA ARG A 16 -6.25 -27.31 -12.20
C ARG A 16 -7.75 -27.34 -11.98
N ILE A 17 -8.37 -26.18 -12.00
CA ILE A 17 -9.83 -26.04 -12.02
C ILE A 17 -10.19 -25.05 -13.12
N SER A 18 -11.37 -25.21 -13.71
CA SER A 18 -11.94 -24.20 -14.59
C SER A 18 -12.42 -23.01 -13.77
N GLY A 19 -12.54 -21.85 -14.41
CA GLY A 19 -13.25 -20.70 -13.86
C GLY A 19 -14.73 -21.00 -13.64
N GLY A 20 -15.40 -20.16 -12.86
CA GLY A 20 -16.80 -20.34 -12.50
C GLY A 20 -17.19 -19.70 -11.18
N TYR A 21 -18.33 -20.15 -10.65
CA TYR A 21 -18.94 -19.62 -9.44
C TYR A 21 -18.66 -20.54 -8.25
N TYR A 22 -17.95 -20.01 -7.26
CA TYR A 22 -17.53 -20.74 -6.07
C TYR A 22 -18.00 -20.04 -4.81
N ASP A 23 -18.10 -20.81 -3.72
CA ASP A 23 -18.29 -20.22 -2.41
C ASP A 23 -16.90 -19.91 -1.86
N THR A 24 -16.13 -20.95 -1.59
CA THR A 24 -14.73 -20.84 -1.19
C THR A 24 -13.80 -21.55 -2.18
N VAL A 25 -12.73 -20.88 -2.58
CA VAL A 25 -11.60 -21.49 -3.31
C VAL A 25 -10.38 -21.45 -2.41
N THR A 26 -9.88 -22.62 -1.99
CA THR A 26 -8.65 -22.73 -1.21
C THR A 26 -7.56 -23.45 -2.01
N VAL A 27 -6.39 -22.84 -2.13
CA VAL A 27 -5.22 -23.43 -2.78
C VAL A 27 -4.09 -23.56 -1.75
N ALA A 28 -3.82 -24.79 -1.31
CA ALA A 28 -2.80 -25.12 -0.32
C ALA A 28 -1.52 -25.75 -0.94
N GLY A 29 -1.46 -25.88 -2.28
CA GLY A 29 -0.31 -26.35 -3.04
C GLY A 29 -0.02 -25.51 -4.27
N SER A 30 0.10 -26.10 -5.46
CA SER A 30 0.24 -25.38 -6.74
C SER A 30 -1.06 -25.47 -7.55
N GLY A 31 -1.85 -24.40 -7.58
CA GLY A 31 -3.14 -24.36 -8.28
C GLY A 31 -3.10 -23.50 -9.52
N ARG A 32 -3.79 -23.93 -10.59
CA ARG A 32 -4.17 -23.04 -11.69
C ARG A 32 -5.68 -23.02 -11.83
N ILE A 33 -6.23 -21.82 -12.02
CA ILE A 33 -7.64 -21.59 -12.34
C ILE A 33 -7.68 -21.02 -13.75
N GLU A 34 -8.36 -21.72 -14.67
CA GLU A 34 -8.42 -21.34 -16.08
C GLU A 34 -9.77 -20.68 -16.39
N GLY A 35 -9.76 -19.36 -16.61
CA GLY A 35 -10.95 -18.53 -16.80
C GLY A 35 -11.33 -17.73 -15.55
N ASP A 36 -12.42 -16.96 -15.69
CA ASP A 36 -12.86 -16.00 -14.68
C ASP A 36 -13.41 -16.69 -13.43
N VAL A 37 -13.22 -16.05 -12.27
CA VAL A 37 -13.62 -16.59 -10.96
C VAL A 37 -14.56 -15.62 -10.27
N ASP A 38 -15.76 -16.08 -9.88
CA ASP A 38 -16.64 -15.37 -8.94
C ASP A 38 -16.78 -16.20 -7.66
N ALA A 39 -16.11 -15.78 -6.59
CA ALA A 39 -16.07 -16.48 -5.30
C ALA A 39 -16.56 -15.61 -4.15
N ASN A 40 -16.96 -16.19 -3.01
CA ASN A 40 -17.11 -15.40 -1.79
C ASN A 40 -15.74 -15.22 -1.11
N LEU A 41 -14.92 -16.28 -1.09
CA LEU A 41 -13.59 -16.28 -0.50
C LEU A 41 -12.59 -17.01 -1.41
N ILE A 42 -11.45 -16.38 -1.65
CA ILE A 42 -10.29 -17.03 -2.29
C ILE A 42 -9.12 -16.98 -1.29
N LYS A 43 -8.60 -18.15 -0.91
CA LYS A 43 -7.42 -18.29 -0.04
C LYS A 43 -6.32 -19.04 -0.75
N THR A 44 -5.16 -18.44 -0.89
CA THR A 44 -3.98 -19.06 -1.49
C THR A 44 -2.84 -19.11 -0.48
N ALA A 45 -2.58 -20.29 0.07
CA ALA A 45 -1.45 -20.56 0.97
C ALA A 45 -0.21 -21.10 0.21
N GLY A 46 -0.42 -21.68 -0.98
CA GLY A 46 0.66 -22.10 -1.88
C GLY A 46 0.85 -21.17 -3.08
N SER A 47 1.21 -21.72 -4.24
CA SER A 47 1.32 -20.98 -5.51
C SER A 47 0.02 -21.09 -6.30
N CYS A 48 -0.58 -19.97 -6.68
CA CYS A 48 -1.80 -19.94 -7.48
C CYS A 48 -1.62 -19.05 -8.71
N ARG A 49 -2.08 -19.54 -9.87
CA ARG A 49 -2.24 -18.73 -11.07
C ARG A 49 -3.70 -18.72 -11.50
N ILE A 50 -4.25 -17.54 -11.72
CA ILE A 50 -5.61 -17.34 -12.23
C ILE A 50 -5.50 -16.71 -13.62
N ASP A 51 -5.87 -17.49 -14.61
CA ASP A 51 -5.84 -17.12 -16.03
C ASP A 51 -7.21 -16.51 -16.43
N GLY A 52 -7.58 -15.39 -15.80
CA GLY A 52 -8.84 -14.67 -16.00
C GLY A 52 -9.05 -13.56 -14.97
N ASP A 53 -10.24 -12.95 -15.01
CA ASP A 53 -10.67 -11.94 -14.04
C ASP A 53 -11.10 -12.59 -12.71
N VAL A 54 -10.91 -11.88 -11.61
CA VAL A 54 -11.31 -12.32 -10.27
C VAL A 54 -12.33 -11.35 -9.70
N LYS A 55 -13.50 -11.88 -9.32
CA LYS A 55 -14.48 -11.22 -8.49
C LYS A 55 -14.62 -12.00 -7.19
N THR A 56 -14.37 -11.35 -6.06
CA THR A 56 -14.55 -12.00 -4.76
C THR A 56 -15.07 -11.05 -3.71
N LYS A 57 -15.57 -11.53 -2.57
CA LYS A 57 -15.71 -10.64 -1.41
C LYS A 57 -14.36 -10.47 -0.73
N GLU A 58 -13.63 -11.58 -0.57
CA GLU A 58 -12.34 -11.56 0.11
C GLU A 58 -11.29 -12.39 -0.65
N LEU A 59 -10.12 -11.78 -0.87
CA LEU A 59 -8.93 -12.42 -1.43
C LEU A 59 -7.82 -12.43 -0.38
N LYS A 60 -7.37 -13.61 0.04
CA LYS A 60 -6.29 -13.80 1.00
C LYS A 60 -5.12 -14.54 0.36
N THR A 61 -3.98 -13.86 0.27
CA THR A 61 -2.76 -14.42 -0.33
C THR A 61 -1.66 -14.54 0.73
N ALA A 62 -1.47 -15.75 1.25
CA ALA A 62 -0.37 -16.10 2.16
C ALA A 62 0.86 -16.62 1.41
N GLY A 63 0.67 -17.33 0.29
CA GLY A 63 1.73 -17.82 -0.57
C GLY A 63 2.04 -16.89 -1.75
N SER A 64 2.13 -17.44 -2.96
CA SER A 64 2.29 -16.66 -4.19
C SER A 64 1.03 -16.73 -5.04
N CYS A 65 0.44 -15.59 -5.41
CA CYS A 65 -0.71 -15.55 -6.30
C CYS A 65 -0.41 -14.68 -7.52
N ARG A 66 -0.76 -15.15 -8.71
CA ARG A 66 -0.75 -14.33 -9.93
C ARG A 66 -2.12 -14.34 -10.58
N VAL A 67 -2.65 -13.16 -10.86
CA VAL A 67 -3.89 -12.97 -11.62
C VAL A 67 -3.54 -12.25 -12.92
N SER A 68 -3.99 -12.79 -14.04
CA SER A 68 -3.72 -12.19 -15.36
C SER A 68 -4.75 -11.13 -15.77
N GLY A 69 -5.95 -11.16 -15.18
CA GLY A 69 -7.00 -10.17 -15.40
C GLY A 69 -7.13 -9.14 -14.28
N ASP A 70 -8.27 -8.47 -14.26
CA ASP A 70 -8.67 -7.52 -13.21
C ASP A 70 -9.06 -8.27 -11.92
N VAL A 71 -8.87 -7.62 -10.77
CA VAL A 71 -9.36 -8.08 -9.47
C VAL A 71 -10.37 -7.08 -8.90
N ARG A 72 -11.59 -7.55 -8.63
CA ARG A 72 -12.65 -6.82 -7.93
C ARG A 72 -12.97 -7.53 -6.62
N ALA A 73 -12.63 -6.92 -5.49
CA ALA A 73 -12.84 -7.54 -4.18
C ALA A 73 -13.25 -6.54 -3.10
N GLU A 74 -14.14 -6.91 -2.17
CA GLU A 74 -14.41 -6.03 -1.02
C GLU A 74 -13.14 -5.85 -0.17
N ARG A 75 -12.46 -6.96 0.14
CA ARG A 75 -11.21 -6.97 0.92
C ARG A 75 -10.12 -7.78 0.24
N ILE A 76 -8.92 -7.23 0.17
CA ILE A 76 -7.72 -7.93 -0.30
C ILE A 76 -6.66 -7.90 0.81
N LYS A 77 -6.16 -9.07 1.20
CA LYS A 77 -5.06 -9.22 2.15
C LYS A 77 -3.91 -9.99 1.52
N THR A 78 -2.76 -9.34 1.40
CA THR A 78 -1.54 -9.94 0.83
C THR A 78 -0.45 -10.01 1.89
N ALA A 79 -0.19 -11.22 2.38
CA ALA A 79 0.90 -11.52 3.31
C ALA A 79 2.14 -12.06 2.60
N GLY A 80 1.94 -12.83 1.52
CA GLY A 80 3.00 -13.37 0.68
C GLY A 80 3.32 -12.46 -0.50
N SER A 81 3.32 -13.01 -1.71
CA SER A 81 3.53 -12.25 -2.95
C SER A 81 2.29 -12.35 -3.84
N CYS A 82 1.76 -11.22 -4.28
CA CYS A 82 0.65 -11.18 -5.22
C CYS A 82 0.98 -10.27 -6.41
N VAL A 83 0.83 -10.81 -7.61
CA VAL A 83 1.00 -10.08 -8.88
C VAL A 83 -0.35 -10.05 -9.60
N ILE A 84 -0.80 -8.87 -9.96
CA ILE A 84 -2.03 -8.65 -10.71
C ILE A 84 -1.65 -7.91 -11.98
N GLU A 85 -1.84 -8.55 -13.14
CA GLU A 85 -1.48 -7.98 -14.44
C GLU A 85 -2.52 -6.93 -14.90
N GLY A 86 -3.76 -7.01 -14.42
CA GLY A 86 -4.81 -6.02 -14.66
C GLY A 86 -4.95 -4.96 -13.55
N ASN A 87 -6.14 -4.38 -13.43
CA ASN A 87 -6.48 -3.38 -12.42
C ASN A 87 -7.00 -4.02 -11.13
N VAL A 88 -6.87 -3.28 -10.02
CA VAL A 88 -7.44 -3.65 -8.72
C VAL A 88 -8.53 -2.68 -8.32
N TYR A 89 -9.69 -3.20 -7.95
CA TYR A 89 -10.80 -2.46 -7.36
C TYR A 89 -11.17 -3.08 -6.02
N SER A 90 -11.03 -2.32 -4.93
CA SER A 90 -11.40 -2.81 -3.62
C SER A 90 -11.95 -1.77 -2.67
N ASP A 91 -12.67 -2.20 -1.62
CA ASP A 91 -12.95 -1.28 -0.52
C ASP A 91 -11.69 -1.18 0.37
N GLU A 92 -11.12 -2.31 0.75
CA GLU A 92 -9.95 -2.38 1.65
C GLU A 92 -8.83 -3.24 1.03
N LEU A 93 -7.63 -2.67 0.90
CA LEU A 93 -6.42 -3.34 0.44
C LEU A 93 -5.33 -3.28 1.50
N LYS A 94 -4.97 -4.43 2.07
CA LYS A 94 -3.96 -4.59 3.11
C LYS A 94 -2.78 -5.43 2.62
N ILE A 95 -1.58 -4.86 2.67
CA ILE A 95 -0.36 -5.46 2.12
C ILE A 95 0.70 -5.54 3.21
N ALA A 96 0.95 -6.73 3.74
CA ALA A 96 2.07 -7.02 4.63
C ALA A 96 3.30 -7.56 3.86
N GLY A 97 3.06 -8.27 2.75
CA GLY A 97 4.11 -8.85 1.91
C GLY A 97 4.47 -7.98 0.70
N THR A 98 4.51 -8.57 -0.49
CA THR A 98 4.78 -7.86 -1.75
C THR A 98 3.55 -7.88 -2.64
N GLN A 99 3.10 -6.70 -3.06
CA GLN A 99 2.03 -6.53 -4.04
C GLN A 99 2.61 -5.86 -5.29
N THR A 100 2.35 -6.45 -6.46
CA THR A 100 2.62 -5.83 -7.75
C THR A 100 1.33 -5.75 -8.54
N VAL A 101 1.02 -4.57 -9.06
CA VAL A 101 -0.12 -4.31 -9.93
C VAL A 101 0.43 -3.63 -11.18
N GLU A 102 0.26 -4.26 -12.34
CA GLU A 102 0.72 -3.69 -13.61
C GLU A 102 -0.26 -2.65 -14.18
N GLY A 103 -1.53 -2.67 -13.76
CA GLY A 103 -2.50 -1.61 -14.01
C GLY A 103 -2.59 -0.60 -12.87
N SER A 104 -3.80 -0.07 -12.68
CA SER A 104 -4.14 0.90 -11.63
C SER A 104 -4.77 0.23 -10.40
N ILE A 105 -4.72 0.93 -9.25
CA ILE A 105 -5.45 0.57 -8.04
C ILE A 105 -6.52 1.61 -7.74
N LYS A 106 -7.76 1.17 -7.52
CA LYS A 106 -8.83 1.98 -6.93
C LYS A 106 -9.29 1.34 -5.63
N ALA A 107 -9.03 1.99 -4.51
CA ALA A 107 -9.40 1.52 -3.18
C ALA A 107 -10.22 2.58 -2.42
N LYS A 108 -10.95 2.22 -1.35
CA LYS A 108 -11.30 3.24 -0.34
C LYS A 108 -10.13 3.41 0.62
N GLU A 109 -9.65 2.30 1.16
CA GLU A 109 -8.53 2.30 2.10
C GLU A 109 -7.42 1.37 1.60
N LEU A 110 -6.20 1.89 1.50
CA LEU A 110 -5.00 1.16 1.11
C LEU A 110 -3.94 1.29 2.20
N THR A 111 -3.58 0.16 2.80
CA THR A 111 -2.50 0.08 3.80
C THR A 111 -1.39 -0.85 3.33
N SER A 112 -0.17 -0.31 3.23
CA SER A 112 1.03 -1.05 2.86
C SER A 112 2.07 -1.01 3.97
N ALA A 113 2.31 -2.16 4.61
CA ALA A 113 3.41 -2.35 5.55
C ALA A 113 4.65 -3.00 4.89
N GLY A 114 4.47 -3.67 3.75
CA GLY A 114 5.53 -4.33 2.99
C GLY A 114 5.98 -3.55 1.75
N SER A 115 6.04 -4.21 0.60
CA SER A 115 6.42 -3.59 -0.68
C SER A 115 5.22 -3.50 -1.62
N LEU A 116 4.93 -2.30 -2.12
CA LEU A 116 3.87 -2.07 -3.11
C LEU A 116 4.48 -1.53 -4.40
N LYS A 117 4.20 -2.17 -5.52
CA LYS A 117 4.51 -1.66 -6.85
C LYS A 117 3.24 -1.52 -7.67
N VAL A 118 3.03 -0.33 -8.24
CA VAL A 118 1.93 -0.03 -9.15
C VAL A 118 2.52 0.66 -10.37
N SER A 119 2.29 0.11 -11.56
CA SER A 119 2.89 0.65 -12.78
C SER A 119 2.14 1.90 -13.28
N GLU A 120 0.86 2.06 -12.93
CA GLU A 120 0.03 3.22 -13.28
C GLU A 120 -0.36 4.04 -12.03
N ASP A 121 -1.64 4.41 -11.91
CA ASP A 121 -2.18 5.30 -10.87
C ASP A 121 -2.73 4.54 -9.66
N VAL A 122 -2.75 5.23 -8.53
CA VAL A 122 -3.42 4.80 -7.29
C VAL A 122 -4.44 5.86 -6.89
N GLU A 123 -5.71 5.48 -6.82
CA GLU A 123 -6.82 6.28 -6.31
C GLU A 123 -7.35 5.67 -5.02
N ALA A 124 -7.30 6.42 -3.91
CA ALA A 124 -7.81 5.98 -2.62
C ALA A 124 -8.53 7.10 -1.85
N GLU A 125 -9.36 6.79 -0.87
CA GLU A 125 -9.76 7.81 0.12
C GLU A 125 -8.62 7.99 1.14
N LYS A 126 -8.04 6.88 1.60
CA LYS A 126 -6.89 6.85 2.51
C LYS A 126 -5.78 5.97 1.98
N PHE A 127 -4.57 6.51 1.99
CA PHE A 127 -3.35 5.79 1.66
C PHE A 127 -2.38 5.83 2.84
N LEU A 128 -2.07 4.69 3.44
CA LEU A 128 -1.10 4.54 4.52
C LEU A 128 0.04 3.62 4.08
N SER A 129 1.27 4.14 3.98
CA SER A 129 2.46 3.33 3.72
C SER A 129 3.45 3.42 4.88
N ARG A 130 3.85 2.27 5.43
CA ARG A 130 4.96 2.11 6.40
C ARG A 130 6.16 1.33 5.83
N GLY A 131 5.96 0.71 4.68
CA GLY A 131 7.00 0.01 3.93
C GLY A 131 7.44 0.84 2.73
N GLY A 132 8.02 0.17 1.73
CA GLY A 132 8.43 0.85 0.51
C GLY A 132 7.42 0.71 -0.62
N PHE A 133 7.33 1.73 -1.46
CA PHE A 133 6.43 1.71 -2.60
C PHE A 133 7.03 2.37 -3.84
N GLU A 134 6.58 1.90 -5.00
CA GLU A 134 6.85 2.49 -6.31
C GLU A 134 5.51 2.63 -7.04
N ILE A 135 5.12 3.86 -7.37
CA ILE A 135 3.92 4.18 -8.14
C ILE A 135 4.37 4.92 -9.41
N GLY A 136 4.10 4.34 -10.57
CA GLY A 136 4.55 4.90 -11.85
C GLY A 136 3.81 6.18 -12.26
N GLY A 137 2.56 6.35 -11.80
CA GLY A 137 1.70 7.49 -12.11
C GLY A 137 1.39 8.38 -10.90
N LEU A 138 0.12 8.78 -10.82
CA LEU A 138 -0.43 9.64 -9.78
C LEU A 138 -0.92 8.81 -8.58
N LEU A 139 -0.50 9.21 -7.38
CA LEU A 139 -1.14 8.83 -6.12
C LEU A 139 -2.14 9.91 -5.72
N SER A 140 -3.44 9.64 -5.90
CA SER A 140 -4.53 10.54 -5.52
C SER A 140 -5.27 9.99 -4.31
N ALA A 141 -5.22 10.68 -3.17
CA ALA A 141 -6.07 10.34 -2.03
C ALA A 141 -6.49 11.53 -1.17
N GLU A 142 -7.60 11.41 -0.42
CA GLU A 142 -7.99 12.48 0.52
C GLU A 142 -6.94 12.62 1.63
N GLU A 143 -6.53 11.50 2.23
CA GLU A 143 -5.48 11.43 3.24
C GLU A 143 -4.33 10.51 2.77
N VAL A 144 -3.15 11.09 2.58
CA VAL A 144 -1.90 10.38 2.26
C VAL A 144 -0.99 10.44 3.47
N LYS A 145 -0.67 9.28 4.02
CA LYS A 145 0.27 9.13 5.13
C LYS A 145 1.38 8.15 4.79
N ILE A 146 2.62 8.63 4.84
CA ILE A 146 3.81 7.85 4.51
C ILE A 146 4.78 7.90 5.68
N GLU A 147 5.03 6.75 6.30
CA GLU A 147 6.12 6.55 7.25
C GLU A 147 7.27 5.85 6.50
N LEU A 148 8.37 6.58 6.32
CA LEU A 148 9.38 6.26 5.32
C LEU A 148 10.11 4.93 5.58
N GLY A 149 9.91 3.98 4.67
CA GLY A 149 10.82 2.87 4.33
C GLY A 149 11.54 3.04 2.99
N GLY A 150 11.27 4.16 2.29
CA GLY A 150 11.67 4.45 0.90
C GLY A 150 10.43 4.56 0.01
N GLY A 151 10.38 5.50 -0.92
CA GLY A 151 9.20 5.65 -1.79
C GLY A 151 9.52 6.40 -3.06
N LYS A 152 8.93 5.97 -4.17
CA LYS A 152 9.00 6.65 -5.45
C LYS A 152 7.60 6.78 -6.04
N VAL A 153 7.25 7.97 -6.46
CA VAL A 153 5.96 8.26 -7.11
C VAL A 153 6.13 9.44 -8.04
N SER A 154 5.50 9.46 -9.22
CA SER A 154 5.62 10.64 -10.08
C SER A 154 4.90 11.84 -9.48
N GLU A 155 3.62 11.67 -9.12
CA GLU A 155 2.80 12.77 -8.58
C GLU A 155 2.01 12.33 -7.36
N ILE A 156 1.89 13.19 -6.36
CA ILE A 156 1.00 12.98 -5.21
C ILE A 156 -0.03 14.11 -5.19
N GLY A 157 -1.30 13.74 -5.22
CA GLY A 157 -2.43 14.64 -5.04
C GLY A 157 -3.21 14.26 -3.78
N GLY A 158 -3.56 15.24 -2.95
CA GLY A 158 -4.47 14.96 -1.84
C GLY A 158 -4.88 16.15 -1.00
N THR A 159 -5.89 15.98 -0.15
CA THR A 159 -6.27 17.06 0.77
C THR A 159 -5.24 17.21 1.87
N ARG A 160 -4.80 16.09 2.44
CA ARG A 160 -3.83 16.07 3.54
C ARG A 160 -2.73 15.08 3.24
N ILE A 161 -1.50 15.58 3.15
CA ILE A 161 -0.31 14.79 2.82
C ILE A 161 0.68 14.89 3.99
N GLU A 162 1.01 13.75 4.60
CA GLU A 162 1.92 13.66 5.73
C GLU A 162 2.99 12.61 5.48
N VAL A 163 4.22 13.06 5.25
CA VAL A 163 5.39 12.21 5.06
C VAL A 163 6.32 12.37 6.27
N ARG A 164 6.61 11.27 6.96
CA ARG A 164 7.38 11.25 8.21
C ARG A 164 8.49 10.22 8.20
N ARG A 165 9.61 10.53 8.86
CA ARG A 165 10.68 9.55 9.10
C ARG A 165 10.25 8.47 10.09
N ARG A 166 10.65 7.21 9.87
CA ARG A 166 10.55 6.14 10.87
C ARG A 166 11.46 6.45 12.07
N GLY A 167 10.92 6.35 13.29
CA GLY A 167 11.73 6.25 14.51
C GLY A 167 12.22 7.53 15.20
N ARG A 168 11.64 8.72 14.94
CA ARG A 168 11.91 9.92 15.77
C ARG A 168 10.69 10.37 16.58
N SER A 169 10.86 10.38 17.91
CA SER A 169 9.97 11.07 18.83
C SER A 169 10.13 12.58 18.73
N PHE A 170 8.98 13.25 18.69
CA PHE A 170 8.67 14.65 18.36
C PHE A 170 9.39 15.78 19.15
N TRP A 171 10.34 15.50 20.05
CA TRP A 171 10.81 16.49 21.03
C TRP A 171 11.96 17.41 20.58
N GLY A 172 12.01 17.79 19.30
CA GLY A 172 13.25 18.29 18.70
C GLY A 172 13.17 19.43 17.70
N TRP A 173 12.08 20.18 17.58
CA TRP A 173 12.10 21.62 17.22
C TRP A 173 10.68 22.21 17.24
N ARG A 174 10.58 23.38 17.88
CA ARG A 174 9.45 24.34 18.02
C ARG A 174 8.01 23.81 17.78
N ARG A 175 7.22 23.87 18.86
CA ARG A 175 5.77 23.58 19.02
C ARG A 175 5.01 23.39 17.69
N PRO A 176 4.35 22.22 17.49
CA PRO A 176 3.59 21.98 16.28
C PRO A 176 2.41 22.96 16.23
N PRO A 177 1.95 23.38 15.04
CA PRO A 177 0.59 23.87 14.93
C PRO A 177 -0.35 22.78 15.49
N ARG A 178 -1.40 23.19 16.21
CA ARG A 178 -2.38 22.30 16.82
C ARG A 178 -3.21 21.59 15.75
N VAL A 179 -2.61 20.65 15.03
CA VAL A 179 -3.34 19.60 14.31
C VAL A 179 -3.36 18.42 15.27
N HIS A 180 -4.52 18.15 15.88
CA HIS A 180 -4.74 16.94 16.66
C HIS A 180 -4.74 15.75 15.70
N VAL A 181 -3.58 15.30 15.27
CA VAL A 181 -3.44 13.97 14.68
C VAL A 181 -3.40 13.01 15.86
N ARG A 182 -4.48 12.28 16.09
CA ARG A 182 -4.48 11.15 17.02
C ARG A 182 -3.61 10.05 16.39
N ILE A 183 -2.30 10.09 16.61
CA ILE A 183 -1.32 9.06 16.18
C ILE A 183 -1.47 7.79 17.04
N GLY A 184 -2.68 7.47 17.50
CA GLY A 184 -2.97 6.30 18.32
C GLY A 184 -3.60 5.15 17.52
N ARG A 185 -4.41 5.45 16.49
CA ARG A 185 -5.21 4.44 15.78
C ARG A 185 -4.48 3.75 14.65
N ASP A 186 -3.57 4.42 13.96
CA ASP A 186 -2.90 3.83 12.79
C ASP A 186 -1.92 2.69 13.18
N LEU A 187 -1.45 2.67 14.42
CA LEU A 187 -0.68 1.57 15.00
C LEU A 187 -1.58 0.38 15.37
N GLU A 188 -2.78 0.64 15.88
CA GLU A 188 -3.81 -0.37 16.12
C GLU A 188 -4.27 -0.99 14.80
N GLU A 189 -4.54 -0.19 13.75
CA GLU A 189 -5.07 -0.66 12.47
C GLU A 189 -4.06 -1.52 11.68
N ILE A 190 -2.76 -1.24 11.82
CA ILE A 190 -1.69 -2.11 11.29
C ILE A 190 -1.41 -3.29 12.20
N GLY A 191 -1.52 -3.11 13.52
CA GLY A 191 -1.55 -4.21 14.49
C GLY A 191 -2.63 -5.22 14.11
N GLU A 192 -3.85 -4.76 13.88
CA GLU A 192 -4.99 -5.53 13.37
C GLU A 192 -4.74 -6.10 11.96
N THR A 193 -4.05 -5.37 11.08
CA THR A 193 -3.69 -5.87 9.74
C THR A 193 -2.75 -7.07 9.85
N LEU A 194 -1.70 -6.94 10.65
CA LEU A 194 -0.74 -8.00 10.91
C LEU A 194 -1.39 -9.14 11.70
N GLU A 195 -2.08 -8.85 12.79
CA GLU A 195 -2.81 -9.81 13.62
C GLU A 195 -3.86 -10.56 12.80
N SER A 196 -4.67 -9.90 11.97
CA SER A 196 -5.67 -10.59 11.15
C SER A 196 -5.04 -11.43 10.02
N VAL A 197 -3.91 -11.00 9.47
CA VAL A 197 -3.09 -11.82 8.55
C VAL A 197 -2.51 -13.04 9.30
N PHE A 198 -2.04 -12.86 10.53
CA PHE A 198 -1.48 -13.91 11.38
C PHE A 198 -2.54 -14.88 11.92
N GLU A 199 -3.73 -14.41 12.26
CA GLU A 199 -4.90 -15.22 12.62
C GLU A 199 -5.28 -16.14 11.44
N ASP A 200 -5.26 -15.60 10.21
CA ASP A 200 -5.54 -16.36 8.99
C ASP A 200 -4.45 -17.39 8.64
N LEU A 201 -3.21 -17.17 9.10
CA LEU A 201 -2.05 -18.04 8.88
C LEU A 201 -1.90 -19.17 9.91
N GLY A 202 -2.61 -19.10 11.05
CA GLY A 202 -2.60 -20.14 12.08
C GLY A 202 -1.32 -20.14 12.93
N ARG A 203 -1.38 -19.55 14.13
CA ARG A 203 -0.45 -19.68 15.27
C ARG A 203 1.02 -19.97 14.90
N ILE A 204 1.69 -19.00 14.31
CA ILE A 204 3.15 -18.83 14.48
C ILE A 204 3.38 -17.33 14.67
N GLY A 205 3.08 -16.85 15.88
CA GLY A 205 3.26 -15.45 16.29
C GLY A 205 4.68 -15.19 16.81
N GLU A 206 5.13 -13.95 16.66
CA GLU A 206 6.47 -13.40 16.99
C GLU A 206 7.62 -13.78 16.05
N GLU A 207 7.90 -15.06 15.78
CA GLU A 207 9.08 -15.46 14.97
C GLU A 207 8.96 -15.09 13.48
N VAL A 208 7.75 -15.14 12.90
CA VAL A 208 7.51 -14.79 11.48
C VAL A 208 7.61 -13.28 11.25
N SER A 209 7.24 -12.46 12.23
CA SER A 209 7.37 -10.99 12.17
C SER A 209 8.83 -10.57 11.97
N GLN A 210 9.73 -11.16 12.75
CA GLN A 210 11.18 -10.96 12.60
C GLN A 210 11.68 -11.57 11.29
N ALA A 211 11.27 -12.78 10.90
CA ALA A 211 11.74 -13.41 9.67
C ALA A 211 11.28 -12.70 8.37
N VAL A 212 10.06 -12.15 8.34
CA VAL A 212 9.56 -11.35 7.20
C VAL A 212 10.29 -10.00 7.14
N SER A 213 10.52 -9.37 8.29
CA SER A 213 11.25 -8.09 8.37
C SER A 213 12.76 -8.23 8.12
N GLU A 214 13.36 -9.35 8.50
CA GLU A 214 14.80 -9.58 8.36
C GLU A 214 15.14 -10.33 7.05
N GLY A 215 14.20 -11.07 6.45
CA GLY A 215 14.47 -11.90 5.27
C GLY A 215 14.16 -11.24 3.91
N LEU A 216 13.10 -10.44 3.81
CA LEU A 216 12.68 -9.82 2.54
C LEU A 216 13.55 -8.64 2.13
N GLY A 217 14.09 -7.86 3.09
CA GLY A 217 14.95 -6.72 2.79
C GLY A 217 16.26 -7.12 2.10
N TYR A 218 16.90 -8.22 2.53
CA TYR A 218 18.16 -8.68 1.92
C TYR A 218 17.97 -9.41 0.59
N ALA A 219 16.88 -10.16 0.41
CA ALA A 219 16.64 -10.95 -0.80
C ALA A 219 16.33 -10.09 -2.05
N PHE A 220 15.81 -8.87 -1.86
CA PHE A 220 15.47 -7.96 -2.96
C PHE A 220 16.45 -6.79 -3.13
N GLY A 221 17.58 -6.77 -2.41
CA GLY A 221 18.58 -5.71 -2.52
C GLY A 221 18.13 -4.37 -1.93
N TRP A 222 17.17 -4.39 -1.01
CA TRP A 222 16.64 -3.20 -0.36
C TRP A 222 17.42 -2.96 0.92
N SER A 223 18.27 -1.93 0.91
CA SER A 223 18.87 -1.42 2.12
C SER A 223 17.76 -0.82 2.98
N TYR A 224 17.59 -1.28 4.23
CA TYR A 224 16.85 -0.58 5.31
C TYR A 224 17.55 0.74 5.70
N GLY A 225 18.02 1.49 4.71
CA GLY A 225 18.56 2.81 4.86
C GLY A 225 17.45 3.78 5.22
N SER A 226 17.84 4.94 5.74
CA SER A 226 16.99 6.12 5.88
C SER A 226 16.30 6.43 4.55
N GLY A 227 15.11 5.86 4.33
CA GLY A 227 14.38 6.01 3.09
C GLY A 227 14.06 7.48 2.84
N PHE A 228 14.10 7.86 1.56
CA PHE A 228 13.57 9.13 1.08
C PHE A 228 12.31 8.85 0.27
N LEU A 229 11.39 9.81 0.27
CA LEU A 229 10.36 9.89 -0.74
C LEU A 229 10.92 10.69 -1.93
N GLU A 230 10.81 10.15 -3.14
CA GLU A 230 11.11 10.85 -4.38
C GLU A 230 9.80 11.09 -5.14
N ALA A 231 9.51 12.35 -5.44
CA ALA A 231 8.35 12.74 -6.24
C ALA A 231 8.64 13.89 -7.20
N ASP A 232 8.00 13.93 -8.37
CA ASP A 232 8.11 15.11 -9.23
C ASP A 232 7.24 16.24 -8.68
N THR A 233 5.97 15.96 -8.43
CA THR A 233 5.01 16.96 -7.95
C THR A 233 4.25 16.46 -6.73
N ILE A 234 4.11 17.30 -5.71
CA ILE A 234 3.25 17.05 -4.55
C ILE A 234 2.27 18.22 -4.43
N GLU A 235 0.98 17.96 -4.57
CA GLU A 235 -0.08 18.96 -4.53
C GLU A 235 -1.15 18.62 -3.50
N GLY A 236 -1.50 19.58 -2.65
CA GLY A 236 -2.53 19.39 -1.64
C GLY A 236 -2.81 20.57 -0.75
N ASP A 237 -3.85 20.48 0.08
CA ASP A 237 -4.25 21.61 0.94
C ASP A 237 -3.32 21.75 2.16
N GLU A 238 -3.09 20.65 2.88
CA GLU A 238 -2.19 20.59 4.04
C GLU A 238 -1.07 19.58 3.79
N ILE A 239 0.16 20.08 3.69
CA ILE A 239 1.33 19.28 3.33
C ILE A 239 2.37 19.36 4.45
N PHE A 240 2.78 18.21 4.97
CA PHE A 240 3.92 18.04 5.84
C PHE A 240 4.89 17.02 5.24
N LEU A 241 6.14 17.42 5.00
CA LEU A 241 7.15 16.56 4.40
C LEU A 241 8.39 16.45 5.27
N GLU A 242 8.90 15.25 5.46
CA GLU A 242 10.27 14.98 5.93
C GLU A 242 10.96 14.05 4.94
N ASN A 243 12.30 14.13 4.84
CA ASN A 243 13.08 13.22 3.98
C ASN A 243 12.52 13.08 2.55
N THR A 244 12.05 14.17 1.98
CA THR A 244 11.41 14.17 0.68
C THR A 244 12.26 14.94 -0.32
N LYS A 245 12.53 14.33 -1.47
CA LYS A 245 13.09 14.98 -2.64
C LYS A 245 11.95 15.23 -3.60
N ALA A 246 11.67 16.50 -3.90
CA ALA A 246 10.66 16.83 -4.88
C ALA A 246 11.00 18.00 -5.77
N ARG A 247 10.53 17.98 -7.02
CA ARG A 247 10.71 19.09 -7.94
C ARG A 247 9.76 20.24 -7.58
N VAL A 248 8.47 19.97 -7.41
CA VAL A 248 7.48 21.00 -7.07
C VAL A 248 6.61 20.54 -5.90
N VAL A 249 6.40 21.42 -4.92
CA VAL A 249 5.40 21.25 -3.87
C VAL A 249 4.42 22.41 -3.91
N ARG A 250 3.12 22.14 -4.03
CA ARG A 250 2.07 23.15 -4.10
C ARG A 250 1.02 22.91 -3.03
N GLY A 251 0.70 23.93 -2.23
CA GLY A 251 -0.41 23.78 -1.30
C GLY A 251 -0.82 25.01 -0.52
N LYS A 252 -1.92 24.94 0.22
CA LYS A 252 -2.38 26.08 1.04
C LYS A 252 -1.45 26.27 2.23
N LYS A 253 -1.23 25.20 2.99
CA LYS A 253 -0.35 25.15 4.16
C LYS A 253 0.75 24.12 3.92
N VAL A 254 1.99 24.60 3.79
CA VAL A 254 3.14 23.75 3.48
C VAL A 254 4.17 23.82 4.61
N GLN A 255 4.54 22.68 5.17
CA GLN A 255 5.58 22.54 6.18
C GLN A 255 6.65 21.56 5.69
N ILE A 256 7.84 22.08 5.46
CA ILE A 256 9.00 21.33 4.98
C ILE A 256 9.93 21.04 6.17
N GLY A 257 9.91 19.80 6.63
CA GLY A 257 10.71 19.27 7.71
C GLY A 257 12.11 18.79 7.28
N GLU A 258 12.84 18.23 8.24
CA GLU A 258 14.26 17.88 8.12
C GLU A 258 14.59 16.92 6.97
N GLY A 259 15.70 17.19 6.28
CA GLY A 259 16.22 16.37 5.18
C GLY A 259 15.39 16.39 3.91
N CYS A 260 14.50 17.37 3.76
CA CYS A 260 13.86 17.61 2.47
C CYS A 260 14.80 18.38 1.52
N GLU A 261 14.70 18.06 0.24
CA GLU A 261 15.32 18.79 -0.86
C GLU A 261 14.25 19.10 -1.91
N ILE A 262 13.76 20.34 -1.93
CA ILE A 262 12.67 20.78 -2.79
C ILE A 262 13.17 21.83 -3.78
N GLU A 263 12.85 21.69 -5.06
CA GLU A 263 13.26 22.71 -6.04
C GLU A 263 12.37 23.95 -5.97
N SER A 264 11.05 23.81 -5.99
CA SER A 264 10.13 24.94 -5.89
C SER A 264 8.96 24.64 -4.96
N VAL A 265 8.63 25.62 -4.11
CA VAL A 265 7.42 25.58 -3.27
C VAL A 265 6.49 26.73 -3.62
N GLU A 266 5.24 26.41 -3.97
CA GLU A 266 4.16 27.38 -4.15
C GLU A 266 3.15 27.25 -3.01
N TYR A 267 2.82 28.36 -2.34
CA TYR A 267 1.87 28.34 -1.22
C TYR A 267 0.96 29.57 -1.15
N SER A 268 -0.24 29.42 -0.58
CA SER A 268 -1.20 30.54 -0.47
C SER A 268 -1.44 31.04 0.96
N GLU A 269 -1.45 30.15 1.97
CA GLU A 269 -1.74 30.51 3.37
C GLU A 269 -0.47 30.57 4.24
N SER A 270 0.19 29.44 4.50
CA SER A 270 1.35 29.36 5.40
C SER A 270 2.47 28.49 4.86
N PHE A 271 3.71 28.90 5.12
CA PHE A 271 4.91 28.17 4.74
C PHE A 271 5.93 28.16 5.86
N GLU A 272 6.37 26.96 6.25
CA GLU A 272 7.38 26.74 7.29
C GLU A 272 8.48 25.81 6.77
N VAL A 273 9.73 26.13 7.09
CA VAL A 273 10.90 25.34 6.67
C VAL A 273 11.80 25.10 7.86
N ALA A 274 12.15 23.84 8.08
CA ALA A 274 13.09 23.44 9.12
C ALA A 274 14.54 23.81 8.74
N PRO A 275 15.42 24.13 9.71
CA PRO A 275 16.80 24.54 9.41
C PRO A 275 17.61 23.53 8.59
N GLY A 276 17.32 22.23 8.68
CA GLY A 276 17.99 21.17 7.91
C GLY A 276 17.26 20.78 6.62
N ALA A 277 16.32 21.59 6.14
CA ALA A 277 15.69 21.43 4.83
C ALA A 277 16.28 22.39 3.79
N ARG A 278 16.30 21.96 2.53
CA ARG A 278 16.77 22.78 1.40
C ARG A 278 15.60 23.04 0.43
N VAL A 279 15.28 24.31 0.24
CA VAL A 279 14.29 24.77 -0.76
C VAL A 279 14.99 25.76 -1.69
N LYS A 280 15.00 25.51 -3.00
CA LYS A 280 15.72 26.41 -3.95
C LYS A 280 14.91 27.67 -4.26
N GLU A 281 13.62 27.53 -4.53
CA GLU A 281 12.70 28.63 -4.83
C GLU A 281 11.42 28.52 -3.98
N GLN A 282 10.90 29.67 -3.54
CA GLN A 282 9.63 29.75 -2.83
C GLN A 282 8.80 30.91 -3.40
N ARG A 283 7.52 30.66 -3.64
CA ARG A 283 6.58 31.64 -4.17
C ARG A 283 5.26 31.60 -3.42
N ARG A 284 4.76 32.78 -3.05
CA ARG A 284 3.39 32.92 -2.57
C ARG A 284 2.45 33.20 -3.75
N VAL A 285 1.33 32.46 -3.84
CA VAL A 285 0.31 32.58 -4.90
C VAL A 285 -1.05 32.96 -4.33
#